data_AF-A0A2N1PHJ5-F1
#
_entry.id   AF-A0A2N1PHJ5-F1
#
_cell.length_a   1.000
_cell.length_b   1.000
_cell.length_c   1.000
_cell.angle_alpha   90.00
_cell.angle_beta   90.00
_cell.angle_gamma   90.00
#
_symmetry.space_group_name_H-M   'P 1'
#
loop_
_entity.id
_entity.type
_entity.pdbx_description
1 polymer ?
#
loop_
_entity_poly.entity_id
_entity_poly.type
_entity_poly.pdbx_seq_one_letter_code
_entity_poly.pdbx_strand_id
1 'polypeptide(L)' 'KSSGSIILLDPDFTIGNLLGAPHKIATSVLIDKNRVVRYIYSGKTPEANIPKVIELIKKYSEEK' A
#
# COMPACT_ATOMS: atom_id res chain seq x y z
N LYS A 1 17.98 2.14 -12.32
CA LYS A 1 17.34 1.56 -11.11
C LYS A 1 16.09 0.82 -11.57
N SER A 2 16.09 -0.52 -11.56
CA SER A 2 14.86 -1.29 -11.76
C SER A 2 14.08 -1.25 -10.44
N SER A 3 12.88 -0.67 -10.44
CA SER A 3 11.96 -0.88 -9.32
C SER A 3 11.55 -2.35 -9.36
N GLY A 4 11.76 -3.11 -8.29
CA GLY A 4 11.34 -4.53 -8.17
C GLY A 4 9.82 -4.70 -8.07
N SER A 5 9.08 -3.95 -8.87
CA SER A 5 7.62 -3.91 -8.88
C SER A 5 7.09 -5.17 -9.54
N ILE A 6 6.14 -5.84 -8.87
CA ILE A 6 5.43 -6.99 -9.41
C ILE A 6 4.01 -6.53 -9.73
N ILE A 7 3.54 -6.80 -10.94
CA ILE A 7 2.15 -6.60 -11.33
C ILE A 7 1.41 -7.90 -11.06
N LEU A 8 0.37 -7.84 -10.23
CA LEU A 8 -0.54 -8.95 -9.96
C LEU A 8 -1.89 -8.66 -10.63
N LEU A 9 -2.46 -9.66 -11.29
CA LEU A 9 -3.82 -9.59 -11.82
C LEU A 9 -4.77 -10.18 -10.78
N ASP A 10 -5.77 -9.41 -10.36
CA ASP A 10 -6.75 -9.79 -9.35
C ASP A 10 -8.16 -9.82 -9.97
N PRO A 11 -8.46 -10.82 -10.83
CA PRO A 11 -9.71 -10.85 -11.59
C PRO A 11 -10.95 -10.94 -10.69
N ASP A 12 -10.83 -11.60 -9.54
CA ASP A 12 -11.92 -11.79 -8.57
C ASP A 12 -11.93 -10.71 -7.47
N PHE A 13 -11.09 -9.68 -7.59
CA PHE A 13 -10.94 -8.60 -6.60
C PHE A 13 -10.67 -9.11 -5.17
N THR A 14 -9.99 -10.26 -5.04
CA THR A 14 -9.71 -10.93 -3.77
C THR A 14 -8.79 -10.07 -2.89
N ILE A 15 -7.73 -9.50 -3.47
CA ILE A 15 -6.78 -8.65 -2.74
C ILE A 15 -7.47 -7.36 -2.31
N GLY A 16 -8.28 -6.78 -3.20
CA GLY A 16 -9.07 -5.60 -2.89
C GLY A 16 -10.00 -5.80 -1.69
N ASN A 17 -10.76 -6.91 -1.70
CA ASN A 17 -11.66 -7.27 -0.60
C ASN A 17 -10.92 -7.51 0.72
N LEU A 18 -9.80 -8.23 0.70
CA LEU A 18 -8.98 -8.51 1.89
C LEU A 18 -8.42 -7.24 2.53
N LEU A 19 -8.07 -6.23 1.73
CA LEU A 19 -7.51 -4.96 2.19
C LEU A 19 -8.58 -3.91 2.49
N GLY A 20 -9.87 -4.21 2.28
CA GLY A 20 -10.97 -3.25 2.42
C GLY A 20 -10.91 -2.12 1.38
N ALA A 21 -10.28 -2.36 0.24
CA ALA A 21 -10.16 -1.38 -0.83
C ALA A 21 -11.48 -1.27 -1.62
N PRO A 22 -11.98 -0.05 -1.89
CA PRO A 22 -13.18 0.12 -2.68
C PRO A 22 -12.98 -0.28 -4.16
N HIS A 23 -14.01 -0.93 -4.72
CA HIS A 23 -13.98 -1.39 -6.11
C HIS A 23 -13.89 -0.20 -7.08
N LYS A 24 -13.12 -0.37 -8.18
CA LYS A 24 -12.88 0.67 -9.22
C LYS A 24 -12.23 1.97 -8.73
N ILE A 25 -11.61 1.97 -7.55
CA ILE A 25 -10.87 3.13 -7.03
C ILE A 25 -9.41 2.72 -6.81
N ALA A 26 -8.48 3.52 -7.34
CA ALA A 26 -7.06 3.33 -7.08
C ALA A 26 -6.82 3.39 -5.56
N THR A 27 -6.19 2.38 -4.97
CA THR A 27 -5.96 2.34 -3.52
C THR A 27 -4.49 2.09 -3.26
N SER A 28 -3.87 2.91 -2.40
CA SER A 28 -2.50 2.71 -1.93
C SER A 28 -2.53 2.10 -0.53
N VAL A 29 -1.80 1.03 -0.32
CA VAL A 29 -1.71 0.33 0.96
C VAL A 29 -0.25 0.11 1.32
N LEU A 30 0.12 0.42 2.57
CA LEU A 30 1.40 0.04 3.17
C LEU A 30 1.17 -1.06 4.19
N ILE A 31 1.84 -2.19 3.99
CA ILE A 31 1.79 -3.35 4.88
C ILE A 31 3.21 -3.59 5.40
N ASP A 32 3.37 -3.79 6.70
CA ASP A 32 4.67 -4.09 7.30
C ASP A 32 5.02 -5.59 7.27
N LYS A 33 6.21 -5.94 7.81
CA LYS A 33 6.70 -7.33 7.87
C LYS A 33 5.81 -8.25 8.72
N ASN A 34 5.06 -7.70 9.67
CA ASN A 34 4.14 -8.42 10.53
C ASN A 34 2.74 -8.56 9.89
N ARG A 35 2.61 -8.22 8.60
CA ARG A 35 1.35 -8.24 7.83
C ARG A 35 0.28 -7.32 8.39
N VAL A 36 0.69 -6.23 9.05
CA VAL A 36 -0.20 -5.21 9.59
C VAL A 36 -0.30 -4.04 8.61
N VAL A 37 -1.52 -3.60 8.31
CA VAL A 37 -1.77 -2.40 7.50
C VAL A 37 -1.38 -1.15 8.31
N ARG A 38 -0.39 -0.41 7.82
CA ARG A 38 0.11 0.84 8.45
C ARG A 38 -0.40 2.10 7.79
N TYR A 39 -0.86 1.98 6.55
CA TYR A 39 -1.47 3.08 5.79
C TYR A 39 -2.42 2.50 4.74
N ILE A 40 -3.58 3.13 4.58
CA ILE A 40 -4.50 2.88 3.47
C ILE A 40 -5.06 4.22 3.01
N TYR A 41 -5.09 4.42 1.69
CA TYR A 41 -5.72 5.58 1.08
C TYR A 41 -6.44 5.18 -0.20
N SER A 42 -7.75 5.46 -0.23
CA SER A 42 -8.61 5.25 -1.39
C SER A 42 -8.65 6.52 -2.23
N GLY A 43 -8.18 6.39 -3.46
CA GLY A 43 -7.93 7.46 -4.42
C GLY A 43 -6.46 7.53 -4.81
N LYS A 44 -6.14 8.43 -5.75
CA LYS A 44 -4.75 8.77 -6.05
C LYS A 44 -4.14 9.41 -4.79
N THR A 45 -3.13 8.76 -4.22
CA THR A 45 -2.41 9.30 -3.04
C THR A 45 -1.92 10.73 -3.36
N PRO A 46 -2.35 11.75 -2.59
CA PRO A 46 -1.91 13.12 -2.79
C PRO A 46 -0.40 13.24 -2.58
N GLU A 47 0.25 14.13 -3.32
CA GLU A 47 1.70 14.35 -3.18
C GLU A 47 2.08 14.77 -1.76
N ALA A 48 1.22 15.53 -1.08
CA ALA A 48 1.38 15.92 0.32
C ALA A 48 1.46 14.72 1.30
N ASN A 49 0.92 13.55 0.92
CA ASN A 49 0.96 12.34 1.75
C ASN A 49 2.22 11.51 1.50
N ILE A 50 2.97 11.76 0.42
CA ILE A 50 4.17 10.99 0.07
C ILE A 50 5.23 11.05 1.20
N PRO A 51 5.59 12.21 1.77
CA PRO A 51 6.55 12.28 2.87
C PRO A 51 6.14 11.40 4.07
N LYS A 52 4.86 11.44 4.44
CA LYS A 52 4.30 10.62 5.52
C LYS A 52 4.44 9.12 5.23
N VAL A 53 4.16 8.68 4.00
CA VAL A 53 4.32 7.28 3.61
C VAL A 53 5.79 6.86 3.67
N ILE A 54 6.72 7.71 3.23
CA ILE A 54 8.16 7.45 3.31
C ILE A 54 8.63 7.31 4.76
N GLU A 55 8.16 8.16 5.67
CA GLU A 55 8.48 8.07 7.09
C GLU A 55 7.97 6.78 7.72
N LEU A 56 6.74 6.37 7.39
CA LEU A 56 6.20 5.07 7.82
C LEU A 56 7.03 3.90 7.30
N ILE A 57 7.46 3.94 6.03
CA ILE A 57 8.33 2.91 5.46
C ILE A 57 9.64 2.82 6.24
N LYS A 58 10.32 3.94 6.53
CA LYS A 58 11.57 3.95 7.30
C LYS A 58 11.37 3.34 8.68
N LYS A 59 10.36 3.83 9.41
CA LYS A 59 10.01 3.36 10.76
C LYS A 59 9.83 1.84 10.78
N TYR A 60 8.96 1.30 9.93
CA TYR A 60 8.64 -0.13 9.94
C TYR A 60 9.65 -1.02 9.20
N SER A 61 10.63 -0.44 8.50
CA SER A 61 11.74 -1.20 7.92
C SER A 61 12.82 -1.53 8.95
N GLU A 62 13.03 -0.63 9.91
CA GLU A 62 14.03 -0.73 10.99
C GLU A 62 13.50 -1.47 12.22
N GLU A 63 12.19 -1.51 12.42
CA GLU A 63 11.55 -2.37 13.43
C GLU A 63 11.88 -3.85 13.12
N LYS A 64 12.53 -4.51 14.10
CA LYS A 64 12.97 -5.91 14.06
C LYS A 64 11.82 -6.87 14.36
#